data_AF-A0A350X943-F1
#
_entry.id   AF-A0A350X943-F1
#
_cell.length_a   1.000
_cell.length_b   1.000
_cell.length_c   1.000
_cell.angle_alpha   90.00
_cell.angle_beta   90.00
_cell.angle_gamma   90.00
#
_symmetry.space_group_name_H-M   'P 1'
#
loop_
_entity.id
_entity.type
_entity.pdbx_description
1 polymer ?
#
loop_
_entity_poly.entity_id
_entity_poly.type
_entity_poly.pdbx_seq_one_letter_code
_entity_poly.pdbx_strand_id
1 'polypeptide(L)'
;TLPGLVNRRKEERALFEKSGGQGTPIDTETSPQDKVTWLEGYRDGDKNVIVARNGSEVIEILTLESHLKEDLIAVFQQYKNALNFHFAPNGKTIPSGDRIVVATKEKSILKVIAPPSLSRLLVLDTEGEDVKQLQERLNDLGYDAGEVDGIFGKKTDTAVKDFQADYFGVAEADGKVGPITWKKLWGDVNPTVPPPTTPAPGKNYLRLTKTGRKDRYGCYVLNLQYFKDGEFKDGIEVCSGQPNKQFFRIGRKSIAGSAEPLPEGKWYIHDLLWADGRDNYDGKIHTSGIGPVTIPLDYISPDKTRRSAIEIHIDWNRTTWPGTVGCIGVYTKADYKRLVNWLREIPEMRDLFVDWGLGTCPQP
;
A
#
# COMPACT_ATOMS: atom_id res chain seq x y z
N THR A 1 4.72 29.26 11.37
CA THR A 1 4.05 29.14 10.06
C THR A 1 5.10 29.30 8.98
N LEU A 2 5.52 28.22 8.32
CA LEU A 2 6.55 28.27 7.27
C LEU A 2 5.90 28.78 5.96
N PRO A 3 6.22 30.00 5.49
CA PRO A 3 5.61 30.58 4.29
C PRO A 3 5.94 29.81 2.99
N GLY A 4 6.96 28.94 3.02
CA GLY A 4 7.37 28.12 1.88
C GLY A 4 6.37 27.03 1.47
N LEU A 5 5.59 26.49 2.41
CA LEU A 5 4.68 25.36 2.14
C LEU A 5 3.37 25.80 1.46
N VAL A 6 2.90 27.03 1.75
CA VAL A 6 1.69 27.60 1.13
C VAL A 6 1.95 28.00 -0.32
N ASN A 7 3.17 28.46 -0.64
CA ASN A 7 3.56 28.78 -2.02
C ASN A 7 3.78 27.52 -2.86
N ARG A 8 4.42 26.47 -2.33
CA ARG A 8 4.57 25.19 -3.05
C ARG A 8 3.24 24.52 -3.41
N ARG A 9 2.25 24.55 -2.50
CA ARG A 9 0.91 24.00 -2.78
C ARG A 9 0.13 24.81 -3.81
N LYS A 10 0.36 26.12 -3.90
CA LYS A 10 -0.19 26.97 -4.97
C LYS A 10 0.49 26.66 -6.32
N GLU A 11 1.78 26.37 -6.32
CA GLU A 11 2.55 25.95 -7.50
C GLU A 11 2.16 24.55 -7.97
N GLU A 12 1.97 23.59 -7.06
CA GLU A 12 1.44 22.25 -7.34
C GLU A 12 0.01 22.31 -7.87
N ARG A 13 -0.88 23.03 -7.19
CA ARG A 13 -2.25 23.25 -7.68
C ARG A 13 -2.23 23.93 -9.05
N ALA A 14 -1.33 24.89 -9.29
CA ALA A 14 -1.15 25.50 -10.61
C ALA A 14 -0.52 24.55 -11.65
N LEU A 15 0.26 23.54 -11.25
CA LEU A 15 0.80 22.49 -12.14
C LEU A 15 -0.23 21.41 -12.47
N PHE A 16 -1.16 21.11 -11.56
CA PHE A 16 -2.27 20.16 -11.78
C PHE A 16 -3.49 20.81 -12.45
N GLU A 17 -3.74 22.11 -12.24
CA GLU A 17 -4.86 22.86 -12.85
C GLU A 17 -4.48 23.61 -14.13
N LYS A 18 -3.21 23.95 -14.39
CA LYS A 18 -2.78 24.45 -15.71
C LYS A 18 -2.42 23.30 -16.62
N SER A 19 -3.37 22.93 -17.45
CA SER A 19 -3.14 22.48 -18.82
C SER A 19 -2.20 23.46 -19.53
N GLY A 20 -0.89 23.26 -19.40
CA GLY A 20 0.14 23.96 -20.16
C GLY A 20 0.37 23.25 -21.49
N GLY A 21 0.06 23.94 -22.58
CA GLY A 21 0.00 23.39 -23.93
C GLY A 21 1.27 22.70 -24.44
N GLN A 22 1.06 21.89 -25.47
CA GLN A 22 2.02 21.13 -26.28
C GLN A 22 2.55 19.82 -25.68
N GLY A 23 1.61 18.91 -25.47
CA GLY A 23 1.79 17.50 -25.77
C GLY A 23 0.41 16.88 -25.76
N THR A 24 -0.10 16.42 -26.91
CA THR A 24 -1.16 15.40 -26.87
C THR A 24 -0.65 14.30 -25.94
N PRO A 25 -1.43 13.86 -24.93
CA PRO A 25 -1.06 12.69 -24.16
C PRO A 25 -0.96 11.52 -25.15
N ILE A 26 0.26 11.14 -25.51
CA ILE A 26 0.48 9.86 -26.20
C ILE A 26 0.86 8.89 -25.09
N ASP A 27 -0.16 8.33 -24.45
CA ASP A 27 -0.35 6.89 -24.54
C ASP A 27 -1.82 6.55 -24.28
N THR A 28 -2.45 6.09 -25.35
CA THR A 28 -3.81 5.60 -25.54
C THR A 28 -4.05 4.22 -24.93
N GLU A 29 -3.19 3.80 -24.00
CA GLU A 29 -3.29 2.49 -23.36
C GLU A 29 -4.41 2.51 -22.31
N THR A 30 -5.52 1.87 -22.68
CA THR A 30 -6.54 1.47 -21.71
C THR A 30 -5.92 0.51 -20.71
N SER A 31 -6.20 0.70 -19.42
CA SER A 31 -5.73 -0.23 -18.40
C SER A 31 -6.27 -1.63 -18.69
N PRO A 32 -5.58 -2.70 -18.28
CA PRO A 32 -6.13 -4.05 -18.38
C PRO A 32 -7.55 -4.12 -17.82
N GLN A 33 -7.83 -3.41 -16.71
CA GLN A 33 -9.15 -3.38 -16.08
C GLN A 33 -10.22 -2.73 -16.97
N ASP A 34 -9.87 -1.66 -17.70
CA ASP A 34 -10.80 -0.97 -18.60
C ASP A 34 -11.13 -1.80 -19.86
N LYS A 35 -10.29 -2.78 -20.22
CA LYS A 35 -10.53 -3.68 -21.37
C LYS A 35 -11.51 -4.81 -21.06
N VAL A 36 -11.72 -5.11 -19.78
CA VAL A 36 -12.53 -6.26 -19.35
C VAL A 36 -14.01 -5.97 -19.56
N THR A 37 -14.70 -6.90 -20.20
CA THR A 37 -16.15 -6.82 -20.49
C THR A 37 -16.99 -7.81 -19.68
N TRP A 38 -16.37 -8.86 -19.12
CA TRP A 38 -17.02 -9.79 -18.21
C TRP A 38 -16.02 -10.57 -17.35
N LEU A 39 -16.51 -11.16 -16.26
CA LEU A 39 -15.72 -11.90 -15.28
C LEU A 39 -16.22 -13.34 -15.15
N GLU A 40 -15.30 -14.28 -14.94
CA GLU A 40 -15.60 -15.70 -14.76
C GLU A 40 -14.96 -16.25 -13.49
N GLY A 41 -15.76 -16.78 -12.57
CA GLY A 41 -15.31 -17.33 -11.29
C GLY A 41 -15.06 -18.84 -11.35
N TYR A 42 -13.92 -19.27 -10.82
CA TYR A 42 -13.48 -20.66 -10.70
C TYR A 42 -13.12 -20.99 -9.25
N ARG A 43 -13.10 -22.28 -8.92
CA ARG A 43 -12.56 -22.81 -7.67
C ARG A 43 -11.28 -23.58 -7.97
N ASP A 44 -10.22 -23.27 -7.23
CA ASP A 44 -8.94 -23.98 -7.29
C ASP A 44 -8.54 -24.39 -5.88
N GLY A 45 -8.91 -25.62 -5.50
CA GLY A 45 -8.84 -26.07 -4.11
C GLY A 45 -9.76 -25.23 -3.21
N ASP A 46 -9.16 -24.62 -2.18
CA ASP A 46 -9.82 -23.67 -1.28
C ASP A 46 -9.95 -22.26 -1.89
N LYS A 47 -9.08 -21.89 -2.84
CA LYS A 47 -9.00 -20.53 -3.39
C LYS A 47 -10.09 -20.22 -4.40
N ASN A 48 -10.46 -18.94 -4.43
CA ASN A 48 -11.30 -18.39 -5.48
C ASN A 48 -10.42 -17.80 -6.58
N VAL A 49 -10.68 -18.17 -7.82
CA VAL A 49 -9.97 -17.63 -8.99
C VAL A 49 -10.94 -16.86 -9.86
N ILE A 50 -10.62 -15.63 -10.23
CA ILE A 50 -11.40 -14.82 -11.16
C ILE A 50 -10.60 -14.66 -12.44
N VAL A 51 -11.20 -15.03 -13.57
CA VAL A 51 -10.66 -14.78 -14.89
C VAL A 51 -11.37 -13.56 -15.48
N ALA A 52 -10.63 -12.48 -15.68
CA ALA A 52 -11.13 -11.25 -16.27
C ALA A 52 -10.94 -11.29 -17.79
N ARG A 53 -12.01 -11.05 -18.55
CA ARG A 53 -12.04 -11.33 -19.99
C ARG A 53 -12.53 -10.17 -20.83
N ASN A 54 -12.04 -10.13 -22.07
CA ASN A 54 -12.61 -9.33 -23.14
C ASN A 54 -13.05 -10.24 -24.29
N GLY A 55 -14.35 -10.52 -24.41
CA GLY A 55 -14.81 -11.58 -25.31
C GLY A 55 -14.20 -12.93 -24.92
N SER A 56 -13.46 -13.58 -25.82
CA SER A 56 -12.73 -14.84 -25.56
C SER A 56 -11.33 -14.65 -24.96
N GLU A 57 -10.77 -13.44 -25.03
CA GLU A 57 -9.42 -13.13 -24.55
C GLU A 57 -9.37 -13.13 -23.02
N VAL A 58 -8.32 -13.70 -22.45
CA VAL A 58 -8.01 -13.60 -21.02
C VAL A 58 -7.13 -12.38 -20.82
N ILE A 59 -7.61 -11.41 -20.05
CA ILE A 59 -6.91 -10.16 -19.78
C ILE A 59 -6.10 -10.28 -18.48
N GLU A 60 -6.70 -10.81 -17.43
CA GLU A 60 -6.04 -11.07 -16.14
C GLU A 60 -6.62 -12.34 -15.50
N ILE A 61 -5.77 -13.06 -14.75
CA ILE A 61 -6.20 -14.15 -13.87
C ILE A 61 -5.86 -13.74 -12.44
N LEU A 62 -6.88 -13.60 -11.62
CA LEU A 62 -6.76 -13.19 -10.22
C LEU A 62 -6.97 -14.40 -9.33
N THR A 63 -6.14 -14.56 -8.31
CA THR A 63 -6.37 -15.52 -7.22
C THR A 63 -6.62 -14.74 -5.94
N LEU A 64 -7.77 -14.95 -5.32
CA LEU A 64 -8.10 -14.38 -4.02
C LEU A 64 -7.57 -15.30 -2.92
N GLU A 65 -6.80 -14.75 -1.99
CA GLU A 65 -6.32 -15.50 -0.81
C GLU A 65 -7.42 -15.66 0.24
N SER A 66 -8.31 -14.68 0.36
CA SER A 66 -9.44 -14.67 1.30
C SER A 66 -10.71 -15.26 0.70
N HIS A 67 -11.56 -15.76 1.60
CA HIS A 67 -12.92 -16.21 1.32
C HIS A 67 -13.99 -15.15 1.65
N LEU A 68 -13.59 -13.95 2.07
CA LEU A 68 -14.51 -12.87 2.42
C LEU A 68 -15.22 -12.34 1.19
N LYS A 69 -16.54 -12.18 1.32
CA LYS A 69 -17.40 -11.70 0.24
C LYS A 69 -17.06 -10.26 -0.15
N GLU A 70 -16.61 -9.45 0.81
CA GLU A 70 -16.23 -8.06 0.63
C GLU A 70 -15.02 -7.91 -0.29
N ASP A 71 -14.07 -8.84 -0.22
CA ASP A 71 -12.90 -8.83 -1.10
C ASP A 71 -13.30 -9.13 -2.55
N LEU A 72 -14.25 -10.05 -2.75
CA LEU A 72 -14.82 -10.33 -4.07
C LEU A 72 -15.52 -9.09 -4.65
N ILE A 73 -16.30 -8.38 -3.84
CA ILE A 73 -16.98 -7.13 -4.24
C ILE A 73 -15.92 -6.06 -4.59
N ALA A 74 -14.88 -5.91 -3.78
CA ALA A 74 -13.82 -4.94 -4.03
C ALA A 74 -13.09 -5.23 -5.36
N VAL A 75 -12.85 -6.51 -5.67
CA VAL A 75 -12.30 -6.92 -6.97
C VAL A 75 -13.25 -6.58 -8.12
N PHE A 76 -14.55 -6.86 -7.99
CA PHE A 76 -15.51 -6.52 -9.05
C PHE A 76 -15.59 -5.02 -9.33
N GLN A 77 -15.47 -4.17 -8.32
CA GLN A 77 -15.46 -2.71 -8.48
C GLN A 77 -14.28 -2.19 -9.31
N GLN A 78 -13.21 -2.97 -9.46
CA GLN A 78 -12.06 -2.63 -10.30
C GLN A 78 -12.40 -2.71 -11.79
N TYR A 79 -13.36 -3.58 -12.18
CA TYR A 79 -13.70 -3.87 -13.57
C TYR A 79 -15.02 -3.18 -13.97
N LYS A 80 -14.99 -1.84 -14.06
CA LYS A 80 -16.19 -1.01 -14.29
C LYS A 80 -16.95 -1.33 -15.60
N ASN A 81 -16.24 -1.87 -16.59
CA ASN A 81 -16.80 -2.24 -17.89
C ASN A 81 -17.27 -3.71 -17.92
N ALA A 82 -17.04 -4.48 -16.84
CA ALA A 82 -17.53 -5.84 -16.72
C ALA A 82 -19.02 -5.84 -16.35
N LEU A 83 -19.88 -6.12 -17.33
CA LEU A 83 -21.32 -6.08 -17.13
C LEU A 83 -21.89 -7.39 -16.58
N ASN A 84 -21.13 -8.48 -16.65
CA ASN A 84 -21.57 -9.81 -16.27
C ASN A 84 -20.51 -10.56 -15.46
N PHE A 85 -20.97 -11.37 -14.52
CA PHE A 85 -20.17 -12.34 -13.77
C PHE A 85 -20.82 -13.72 -13.85
N HIS A 86 -20.03 -14.74 -14.18
CA HIS A 86 -20.50 -16.12 -14.29
C HIS A 86 -19.61 -17.07 -13.50
N PHE A 87 -20.19 -18.06 -12.85
CA PHE A 87 -19.43 -19.18 -12.31
C PHE A 87 -19.15 -20.19 -13.41
N ALA A 88 -17.89 -20.61 -13.52
CA ALA A 88 -17.49 -21.70 -14.38
C ALA A 88 -18.18 -23.00 -13.94
N PRO A 89 -18.65 -23.84 -14.88
CA PRO A 89 -19.15 -25.16 -14.55
C PRO A 89 -18.12 -26.01 -13.80
N ASN A 90 -18.59 -26.88 -12.91
CA ASN A 90 -17.73 -27.83 -12.21
C ASN A 90 -16.87 -28.63 -13.19
N GLY A 91 -15.56 -28.67 -12.95
CA GLY A 91 -14.60 -29.40 -13.80
C GLY A 91 -14.11 -28.62 -15.03
N LYS A 92 -14.61 -27.41 -15.31
CA LYS A 92 -14.02 -26.55 -16.33
C LYS A 92 -12.61 -26.15 -15.91
N THR A 93 -11.64 -26.34 -16.81
CA THR A 93 -10.24 -26.00 -16.57
C THR A 93 -10.04 -24.48 -16.52
N ILE A 94 -9.26 -24.02 -15.53
CA ILE A 94 -8.82 -22.63 -15.46
C ILE A 94 -7.83 -22.39 -16.60
N PRO A 95 -7.96 -21.30 -17.38
CA PRO A 95 -6.99 -20.94 -18.41
C PRO A 95 -5.56 -20.85 -17.86
N SER A 96 -4.57 -21.19 -18.70
CA SER A 96 -3.16 -20.99 -18.37
C SER A 96 -2.78 -19.51 -18.45
N GLY A 97 -1.91 -19.07 -17.56
CA GLY A 97 -1.39 -17.71 -17.53
C GLY A 97 -0.87 -17.32 -16.14
N ASP A 98 -0.23 -16.16 -16.07
CA ASP A 98 0.24 -15.61 -14.81
C ASP A 98 -0.94 -15.28 -13.90
N ARG A 99 -0.83 -15.70 -12.63
CA ARG A 99 -1.84 -15.46 -11.62
C ARG A 99 -1.43 -14.30 -10.73
N ILE A 100 -2.21 -13.24 -10.78
CA ILE A 100 -2.07 -12.10 -9.88
C ILE A 100 -2.77 -12.47 -8.58
N VAL A 101 -2.01 -12.51 -7.50
CA VAL A 101 -2.58 -12.74 -6.17
C VAL A 101 -3.17 -11.42 -5.69
N VAL A 102 -4.46 -11.42 -5.35
CA VAL A 102 -5.08 -10.28 -4.69
C VAL A 102 -4.89 -10.49 -3.19
N ALA A 103 -3.95 -9.74 -2.63
CA ALA A 103 -3.77 -9.56 -1.21
C ALA A 103 -5.03 -8.90 -0.66
N THR A 104 -5.80 -9.72 0.03
CA THR A 104 -7.05 -9.34 0.64
C THR A 104 -6.81 -8.66 1.98
N LYS A 105 -7.88 -8.27 2.65
CA LYS A 105 -7.89 -7.48 3.89
C LYS A 105 -7.08 -8.12 5.06
N GLU A 106 -6.57 -9.34 4.88
CA GLU A 106 -5.41 -9.87 5.61
C GLU A 106 -4.14 -9.05 5.36
N LYS A 107 -4.01 -7.92 6.06
CA LYS A 107 -2.72 -7.25 6.25
C LYS A 107 -1.73 -8.29 6.81
N SER A 108 -0.58 -8.46 6.17
CA SER A 108 0.48 -9.28 6.77
C SER A 108 0.97 -8.59 8.04
N ILE A 109 0.52 -9.07 9.20
CA ILE A 109 0.93 -8.52 10.50
C ILE A 109 2.32 -9.09 10.80
N LEU A 110 3.34 -8.23 10.82
CA LEU A 110 4.69 -8.62 11.21
C LEU A 110 4.72 -9.14 12.65
N LYS A 111 5.42 -10.26 12.83
CA LYS A 111 5.56 -10.96 14.11
C LYS A 111 6.30 -10.09 15.13
N VAL A 112 5.75 -10.02 16.34
CA VAL A 112 6.48 -9.57 17.54
C VAL A 112 7.20 -10.78 18.14
N ILE A 113 8.50 -10.66 18.44
CA ILE A 113 9.37 -11.77 18.89
C ILE A 113 8.83 -12.43 20.18
N ALA A 114 8.18 -11.65 21.04
CA ALA A 114 7.48 -12.12 22.24
C ALA A 114 6.10 -11.44 22.32
N PRO A 115 5.02 -12.05 21.78
CA PRO A 115 3.69 -11.49 21.92
C PRO A 115 3.21 -11.64 23.37
N PRO A 116 2.45 -10.67 23.89
CA PRO A 116 1.83 -10.79 25.19
C PRO A 116 0.78 -11.91 25.22
N SER A 117 0.59 -12.51 26.39
CA SER A 117 -0.41 -13.56 26.62
C SER A 117 -1.77 -12.96 26.99
N LEU A 118 -2.84 -13.44 26.36
CA LEU A 118 -4.20 -13.09 26.75
C LEU A 118 -4.65 -13.97 27.93
N SER A 119 -4.96 -13.35 29.08
CA SER A 119 -5.42 -14.06 30.28
C SER A 119 -6.94 -14.10 30.45
N ARG A 120 -7.68 -13.26 29.71
CA ARG A 120 -9.14 -13.09 29.81
C ARG A 120 -9.72 -12.48 28.53
N LEU A 121 -11.03 -12.53 28.36
CA LEU A 121 -11.72 -11.84 27.26
C LEU A 121 -11.69 -10.32 27.50
N LEU A 122 -11.30 -9.54 26.49
CA LEU A 122 -11.41 -8.08 26.54
C LEU A 122 -12.63 -7.61 25.75
N VAL A 123 -13.44 -6.76 26.36
CA VAL A 123 -14.69 -6.20 25.82
C VAL A 123 -14.86 -4.75 26.28
N LEU A 124 -15.88 -4.05 25.78
CA LEU A 124 -16.25 -2.72 26.28
C LEU A 124 -16.29 -2.67 27.82
N ASP A 125 -15.79 -1.57 28.38
CA ASP A 125 -15.66 -1.30 29.82
C ASP A 125 -14.64 -2.19 30.56
N THR A 126 -13.87 -2.98 29.82
CA THR A 126 -12.71 -3.69 30.36
C THR A 126 -11.57 -2.69 30.63
N GLU A 127 -10.90 -2.81 31.77
CA GLU A 127 -9.73 -1.98 32.10
C GLU A 127 -8.51 -2.85 32.43
N GLY A 128 -7.30 -2.35 32.19
CA GLY A 128 -6.05 -2.99 32.60
C GLY A 128 -4.87 -2.83 31.64
N GLU A 129 -3.77 -3.47 31.99
CA GLU A 129 -2.51 -3.45 31.22
C GLU A 129 -2.63 -4.19 29.87
N ASP A 130 -3.46 -5.23 29.82
CA ASP A 130 -3.79 -5.95 28.58
C ASP A 130 -4.59 -5.08 27.60
N VAL A 131 -5.42 -4.16 28.12
CA VAL A 131 -6.12 -3.16 27.31
C VAL A 131 -5.15 -2.12 26.75
N LYS A 132 -4.14 -1.69 27.52
CA LYS A 132 -3.10 -0.79 27.00
C LYS A 132 -2.35 -1.43 25.84
N GLN A 133 -1.94 -2.68 26.00
CA GLN A 133 -1.25 -3.43 24.95
C GLN A 133 -2.13 -3.62 23.70
N LEU A 134 -3.43 -3.85 23.89
CA LEU A 134 -4.40 -3.89 22.80
C LEU A 134 -4.47 -2.53 22.08
N GLN A 135 -4.64 -1.43 22.82
CA GLN A 135 -4.74 -0.07 22.27
C GLN A 135 -3.46 0.32 21.52
N GLU A 136 -2.28 0.09 22.10
CA GLU A 136 -0.99 0.28 21.45
C GLU A 136 -0.90 -0.51 20.16
N ARG A 137 -1.25 -1.80 20.20
CA ARG A 137 -1.14 -2.67 19.03
C ARG A 137 -2.13 -2.28 17.94
N LEU A 138 -3.37 -1.95 18.28
CA LEU A 138 -4.35 -1.45 17.32
C LEU A 138 -3.89 -0.15 16.68
N ASN A 139 -3.42 0.81 17.50
CA ASN A 139 -2.90 2.09 17.03
C ASN A 139 -1.68 1.91 16.12
N ASP A 140 -0.78 0.97 16.45
CA ASP A 140 0.34 0.59 15.59
C ASP A 140 -0.15 0.02 14.26
N LEU A 141 -1.13 -0.88 14.29
CA LEU A 141 -1.72 -1.45 13.07
C LEU A 141 -2.56 -0.44 12.27
N GLY A 142 -2.80 0.74 12.82
CA GLY A 142 -3.48 1.87 12.20
C GLY A 142 -4.98 1.96 12.48
N TYR A 143 -5.49 1.24 13.48
CA TYR A 143 -6.85 1.35 13.98
C TYR A 143 -6.89 2.37 15.13
N ASP A 144 -7.69 3.45 15.03
CA ASP A 144 -7.78 4.50 16.07
C ASP A 144 -8.48 3.95 17.31
N ALA A 145 -7.70 3.36 18.23
CA ALA A 145 -8.18 2.87 19.50
C ALA A 145 -8.32 3.99 20.56
N GLY A 146 -7.96 5.23 20.22
CA GLY A 146 -7.87 6.35 21.14
C GLY A 146 -6.54 6.42 21.89
N GLU A 147 -6.55 7.15 23.01
CA GLU A 147 -5.41 7.22 23.93
C GLU A 147 -5.13 5.84 24.55
N VAL A 148 -3.86 5.55 24.82
CA VAL A 148 -3.45 4.32 25.52
C VAL A 148 -3.62 4.52 27.03
N ASP A 149 -4.88 4.58 27.46
CA ASP A 149 -5.26 4.82 28.85
C ASP A 149 -5.50 3.52 29.64
N GLY A 150 -5.61 2.39 28.94
CA GLY A 150 -5.95 1.10 29.52
C GLY A 150 -7.43 0.91 29.80
N ILE A 151 -8.30 1.74 29.22
CA ILE A 151 -9.76 1.66 29.34
C ILE A 151 -10.34 1.30 27.98
N PHE A 152 -11.01 0.15 27.89
CA PHE A 152 -11.64 -0.32 26.66
C PHE A 152 -12.94 0.44 26.44
N GLY A 153 -12.81 1.69 26.00
CA GLY A 153 -13.92 2.58 25.69
C GLY A 153 -14.44 2.42 24.26
N LYS A 154 -15.34 3.31 23.88
CA LYS A 154 -16.00 3.29 22.56
C LYS A 154 -15.02 3.36 21.38
N LYS A 155 -13.92 4.09 21.50
CA LYS A 155 -12.90 4.16 20.44
C LYS A 155 -12.19 2.81 20.27
N THR A 156 -11.79 2.19 21.36
CA THR A 156 -11.17 0.86 21.35
C THR A 156 -12.13 -0.20 20.79
N ASP A 157 -13.41 -0.16 21.15
CA ASP A 157 -14.46 -1.03 20.57
C ASP A 157 -14.59 -0.87 19.06
N THR A 158 -14.66 0.37 18.57
CA THR A 158 -14.67 0.65 17.13
C THR A 158 -13.40 0.12 16.46
N ALA A 159 -12.21 0.38 17.02
CA ALA A 159 -10.95 -0.09 16.48
C ALA A 159 -10.85 -1.62 16.43
N VAL A 160 -11.36 -2.33 17.44
CA VAL A 160 -11.43 -3.79 17.45
C VAL A 160 -12.39 -4.30 16.38
N LYS A 161 -13.56 -3.68 16.23
CA LYS A 161 -14.52 -4.07 15.19
C LYS A 161 -13.97 -3.80 13.80
N ASP A 162 -13.30 -2.69 13.59
CA ASP A 162 -12.63 -2.38 12.33
C ASP A 162 -11.54 -3.42 12.04
N PHE A 163 -10.72 -3.75 13.04
CA PHE A 163 -9.74 -4.85 12.93
C PHE A 163 -10.42 -6.18 12.59
N GLN A 164 -11.45 -6.59 13.31
CA GLN A 164 -12.12 -7.87 13.05
C GLN A 164 -12.80 -7.88 11.68
N ALA A 165 -13.46 -6.78 11.29
CA ALA A 165 -14.00 -6.61 9.96
C ALA A 165 -12.91 -6.67 8.89
N ASP A 166 -11.70 -6.23 9.23
CA ASP A 166 -10.52 -6.31 8.39
C ASP A 166 -10.02 -7.74 8.18
N TYR A 167 -9.98 -8.58 9.21
CA TYR A 167 -9.34 -9.91 9.11
C TYR A 167 -10.31 -11.09 9.04
N PHE A 168 -11.55 -10.92 9.49
CA PHE A 168 -12.53 -11.99 9.63
C PHE A 168 -13.85 -11.67 8.89
N GLY A 169 -14.02 -10.44 8.43
CA GLY A 169 -15.22 -9.98 7.73
C GLY A 169 -16.20 -9.24 8.64
N VAL A 170 -17.03 -8.39 8.04
CA VAL A 170 -17.93 -7.46 8.78
C VAL A 170 -18.91 -8.23 9.67
N ALA A 171 -19.36 -9.41 9.24
CA ALA A 171 -20.28 -10.24 10.01
C ALA A 171 -19.68 -10.80 11.31
N GLU A 172 -18.35 -10.91 11.39
CA GLU A 172 -17.61 -11.45 12.53
C GLU A 172 -17.06 -10.34 13.46
N ALA A 173 -17.32 -9.08 13.15
CA ALA A 173 -16.85 -7.90 13.89
C ALA A 173 -17.68 -7.63 15.15
N ASP A 174 -17.53 -8.46 16.17
CA ASP A 174 -18.33 -8.44 17.39
C ASP A 174 -17.80 -7.51 18.51
N GLY A 175 -16.60 -6.94 18.35
CA GLY A 175 -15.95 -6.08 19.34
C GLY A 175 -15.27 -6.84 20.49
N LYS A 176 -15.25 -8.18 20.46
CA LYS A 176 -14.72 -9.01 21.55
C LYS A 176 -13.33 -9.55 21.19
N VAL A 177 -12.37 -9.28 22.06
CA VAL A 177 -10.99 -9.73 21.85
C VAL A 177 -10.76 -11.04 22.60
N GLY A 178 -11.08 -12.14 21.91
CA GLY A 178 -10.75 -13.50 22.34
C GLY A 178 -9.43 -14.02 21.75
N PRO A 179 -9.06 -15.29 22.00
CA PRO A 179 -7.80 -15.87 21.54
C PRO A 179 -7.54 -15.79 20.04
N ILE A 180 -8.59 -15.85 19.20
CA ILE A 180 -8.49 -15.77 17.74
C ILE A 180 -8.09 -14.34 17.32
N THR A 181 -8.84 -13.34 17.77
CA THR A 181 -8.55 -11.91 17.54
C THR A 181 -7.17 -11.56 18.07
N TRP A 182 -6.85 -12.01 19.28
CA TRP A 182 -5.55 -11.78 19.92
C TRP A 182 -4.43 -12.39 19.07
N LYS A 183 -4.47 -13.70 18.78
CA LYS A 183 -3.45 -14.33 17.95
C LYS A 183 -3.22 -13.57 16.63
N LYS A 184 -4.30 -13.15 15.95
CA LYS A 184 -4.19 -12.39 14.70
C LYS A 184 -3.47 -11.05 14.89
N LEU A 185 -3.78 -10.28 15.94
CA LEU A 185 -3.13 -8.99 16.24
C LEU A 185 -1.60 -9.07 16.33
N TRP A 186 -1.02 -10.20 16.73
CA TRP A 186 0.44 -10.39 16.82
C TRP A 186 1.05 -11.27 15.71
N GLY A 187 0.24 -11.80 14.79
CA GLY A 187 0.66 -12.51 13.57
C GLY A 187 1.02 -14.00 13.75
N ASP A 188 1.20 -14.69 12.61
CA ASP A 188 1.79 -16.05 12.50
C ASP A 188 3.16 -15.96 11.79
N VAL A 189 4.05 -16.94 11.98
CA VAL A 189 5.40 -16.95 11.38
C VAL A 189 5.28 -17.10 9.87
N ASN A 190 5.84 -16.16 9.08
CA ASN A 190 6.07 -16.40 7.66
C ASN A 190 7.53 -16.14 7.28
N PRO A 191 8.24 -17.14 6.70
CA PRO A 191 9.57 -16.97 6.14
C PRO A 191 9.52 -16.25 4.79
N THR A 192 10.63 -15.56 4.47
CA THR A 192 11.08 -15.21 3.11
C THR A 192 10.35 -14.08 2.38
N VAL A 193 10.70 -12.84 2.71
CA VAL A 193 11.00 -11.87 1.64
C VAL A 193 12.26 -12.40 0.96
N PRO A 194 12.25 -12.76 -0.34
CA PRO A 194 13.47 -13.19 -1.01
C PRO A 194 14.44 -12.01 -1.01
N PRO A 195 15.68 -12.17 -0.52
CA PRO A 195 16.69 -11.14 -0.68
C PRO A 195 16.92 -10.92 -2.19
N PRO A 196 16.92 -9.68 -2.69
CA PRO A 196 17.27 -9.45 -4.08
C PRO A 196 18.75 -9.79 -4.31
N THR A 197 19.03 -10.27 -5.51
CA THR A 197 20.36 -10.62 -5.99
C THR A 197 21.28 -9.41 -6.04
N THR A 198 22.44 -9.61 -5.41
CA THR A 198 23.67 -8.81 -5.37
C THR A 198 23.54 -7.42 -4.77
N PRO A 199 23.72 -7.29 -3.45
CA PRO A 199 23.96 -5.99 -2.87
C PRO A 199 25.31 -5.38 -3.27
N ALA A 200 25.34 -4.05 -3.39
CA ALA A 200 26.59 -3.29 -3.41
C ALA A 200 27.18 -3.26 -1.98
N PRO A 201 28.40 -3.76 -1.74
CA PRO A 201 29.01 -3.73 -0.42
C PRO A 201 29.14 -2.30 0.14
N GLY A 202 28.70 -2.09 1.39
CA GLY A 202 28.98 -0.87 2.14
C GLY A 202 28.13 0.37 1.82
N LYS A 203 26.98 0.24 1.16
CA LYS A 203 26.03 1.35 0.94
C LYS A 203 24.70 1.14 1.66
N ASN A 204 24.13 2.24 2.15
CA ASN A 204 22.80 2.33 2.74
C ASN A 204 21.85 2.97 1.74
N TYR A 205 20.73 2.32 1.44
CA TYR A 205 19.76 2.80 0.45
C TYR A 205 18.37 2.19 0.66
N LEU A 206 17.38 2.84 0.05
CA LEU A 206 16.06 2.24 -0.13
C LEU A 206 15.94 1.66 -1.54
N ARG A 207 15.23 0.54 -1.67
CA ARG A 207 14.86 -0.03 -2.98
C ARG A 207 13.38 -0.27 -3.04
N LEU A 208 12.72 0.25 -4.07
CA LEU A 208 11.30 0.03 -4.32
C LEU A 208 11.14 -0.94 -5.50
N THR A 209 10.44 -2.05 -5.26
CA THR A 209 10.19 -3.07 -6.29
C THR A 209 8.70 -3.39 -6.43
N LYS A 210 8.31 -3.82 -7.62
CA LYS A 210 6.96 -4.31 -7.89
C LYS A 210 6.82 -5.76 -7.47
N THR A 211 5.75 -6.10 -6.76
CA THR A 211 5.39 -7.49 -6.49
C THR A 211 4.38 -8.02 -7.51
N GLY A 212 4.17 -9.33 -7.55
CA GLY A 212 3.08 -9.96 -8.31
C GLY A 212 1.69 -9.84 -7.67
N ARG A 213 1.56 -9.07 -6.58
CA ARG A 213 0.32 -8.94 -5.80
C ARG A 213 -0.38 -7.62 -6.03
N LYS A 214 -1.71 -7.63 -5.97
CA LYS A 214 -2.54 -6.41 -5.84
C LYS A 214 -3.20 -6.39 -4.49
N ASP A 215 -3.41 -5.21 -3.93
CA ASP A 215 -4.30 -5.05 -2.80
C ASP A 215 -5.77 -5.18 -3.23
N ARG A 216 -6.67 -5.28 -2.24
CA ARG A 216 -8.12 -5.31 -2.45
C ARG A 216 -8.69 -4.13 -3.25
N TYR A 217 -7.99 -3.01 -3.32
CA TYR A 217 -8.42 -1.82 -4.05
C TYR A 217 -7.91 -1.80 -5.50
N GLY A 218 -7.12 -2.80 -5.89
CA GLY A 218 -6.60 -2.99 -7.24
C GLY A 218 -5.23 -2.36 -7.48
N CYS A 219 -4.62 -1.76 -6.45
CA CYS A 219 -3.24 -1.28 -6.55
C CYS A 219 -2.27 -2.46 -6.39
N TYR A 220 -1.32 -2.62 -7.30
CA TYR A 220 -0.14 -3.45 -7.09
C TYR A 220 0.52 -3.08 -5.77
N VAL A 221 0.75 -4.09 -4.94
CA VAL A 221 1.56 -3.99 -3.73
C VAL A 221 3.01 -3.88 -4.16
N LEU A 222 3.69 -2.87 -3.65
CA LEU A 222 5.10 -2.60 -3.89
C LEU A 222 5.86 -2.85 -2.59
N ASN A 223 7.12 -3.25 -2.71
CA ASN A 223 7.99 -3.49 -1.57
C ASN A 223 9.03 -2.38 -1.48
N LEU A 224 8.95 -1.56 -0.44
CA LEU A 224 9.98 -0.58 -0.11
C LEU A 224 10.93 -1.21 0.91
N GLN A 225 12.13 -1.54 0.45
CA GLN A 225 13.13 -2.30 1.17
C GLN A 225 14.23 -1.38 1.69
N TYR A 226 14.68 -1.63 2.91
CA TYR A 226 15.79 -0.96 3.57
C TYR A 226 17.04 -1.83 3.52
N PHE A 227 18.10 -1.28 2.92
CA PHE A 227 19.42 -1.89 2.88
C PHE A 227 20.38 -1.10 3.76
N LYS A 228 21.13 -1.81 4.59
CA LYS A 228 22.22 -1.26 5.41
C LYS A 228 23.49 -2.06 5.18
N ASP A 229 24.58 -1.38 4.87
CA ASP A 229 25.89 -1.96 4.54
C ASP A 229 25.83 -2.97 3.38
N GLY A 230 24.88 -2.79 2.46
CA GLY A 230 24.60 -3.77 1.41
C GLY A 230 23.86 -5.02 1.93
N GLU A 231 23.17 -5.00 3.04
CA GLU A 231 22.34 -6.13 3.45
C GLU A 231 20.89 -5.70 3.59
N PHE A 232 19.98 -6.53 3.09
CA PHE A 232 18.55 -6.35 3.35
C PHE A 232 18.32 -6.45 4.85
N LYS A 233 17.76 -5.39 5.46
CA LYS A 233 17.45 -5.35 6.89
C LYS A 233 15.97 -5.42 7.16
N ASP A 234 15.17 -4.71 6.37
CA ASP A 234 13.74 -4.61 6.61
C ASP A 234 12.97 -4.18 5.34
N GLY A 235 11.64 -4.30 5.35
CA GLY A 235 10.79 -3.85 4.26
C GLY A 235 9.37 -3.51 4.72
N ILE A 236 8.73 -2.58 4.00
CA ILE A 236 7.34 -2.18 4.19
C ILE A 236 6.58 -2.28 2.86
N GLU A 237 5.30 -2.60 2.95
CA GLU A 237 4.41 -2.61 1.79
C GLU A 237 3.84 -1.22 1.52
N VAL A 238 3.87 -0.82 0.25
CA VAL A 238 3.42 0.50 -0.20
C VAL A 238 2.68 0.38 -1.53
N CYS A 239 2.03 1.46 -1.99
CA CYS A 239 1.51 1.58 -3.34
C CYS A 239 2.11 2.79 -4.06
N SER A 240 1.87 2.87 -5.37
CA SER A 240 2.07 4.08 -6.15
C SER A 240 1.14 4.08 -7.36
N GLY A 241 0.65 5.26 -7.73
CA GLY A 241 -0.32 5.43 -8.80
C GLY A 241 -1.73 4.97 -8.41
N GLN A 242 -2.72 5.33 -9.24
CA GLN A 242 -4.11 4.90 -9.07
C GLN A 242 -4.31 3.47 -9.61
N PRO A 243 -5.25 2.67 -9.07
CA PRO A 243 -5.45 1.26 -9.44
C PRO A 243 -5.50 0.99 -10.95
N ASN A 244 -6.22 1.82 -11.70
CA ASN A 244 -6.39 1.70 -13.16
C ASN A 244 -5.38 2.54 -13.96
N LYS A 245 -4.30 3.01 -13.33
CA LYS A 245 -3.22 3.80 -13.95
C LYS A 245 -1.84 3.23 -13.62
N GLN A 246 -1.73 1.99 -13.13
CA GLN A 246 -0.44 1.39 -12.76
C GLN A 246 0.37 0.87 -13.95
N PHE A 247 0.67 1.77 -14.88
CA PHE A 247 1.66 1.55 -15.93
C PHE A 247 3.04 1.93 -15.39
N PHE A 248 3.87 0.91 -15.16
CA PHE A 248 5.23 1.09 -14.67
C PHE A 248 6.13 1.45 -15.86
N ARG A 249 6.73 2.63 -15.83
CA ARG A 249 7.50 3.19 -16.95
C ARG A 249 8.89 3.64 -16.50
N ILE A 250 9.80 3.74 -17.46
CA ILE A 250 11.09 4.41 -17.29
C ILE A 250 10.93 5.93 -17.34
N GLY A 251 11.90 6.69 -16.80
CA GLY A 251 11.87 8.15 -16.69
C GLY A 251 11.37 8.89 -17.93
N ARG A 252 11.99 8.64 -19.09
CA ARG A 252 11.68 9.32 -20.37
C ARG A 252 10.30 9.02 -20.94
N LYS A 253 9.68 7.91 -20.52
CA LYS A 253 8.33 7.49 -20.93
C LYS A 253 7.25 7.92 -19.94
N SER A 254 7.62 8.43 -18.77
CA SER A 254 6.67 8.84 -17.75
C SER A 254 6.17 10.26 -17.99
N ILE A 255 4.88 10.49 -17.71
CA ILE A 255 4.13 11.69 -18.09
C ILE A 255 3.64 12.43 -16.83
N ALA A 256 3.79 13.75 -16.82
CA ALA A 256 3.23 14.60 -15.77
C ALA A 256 1.70 14.48 -15.70
N GLY A 257 1.13 14.36 -14.50
CA GLY A 257 -0.33 14.28 -14.32
C GLY A 257 -0.98 12.96 -14.72
N SER A 258 -0.21 11.93 -15.10
CA SER A 258 -0.77 10.63 -15.54
C SER A 258 -1.43 9.80 -14.42
N ALA A 259 -1.22 10.18 -13.16
CA ALA A 259 -1.53 9.37 -11.98
C ALA A 259 -0.92 7.95 -12.00
N GLU A 260 0.08 7.71 -12.84
CA GLU A 260 0.88 6.50 -12.87
C GLU A 260 1.88 6.46 -11.70
N PRO A 261 2.40 5.27 -11.35
CA PRO A 261 3.54 5.13 -10.47
C PRO A 261 4.72 6.01 -10.89
N LEU A 262 5.51 6.46 -9.91
CA LEU A 262 6.79 7.09 -10.18
C LEU A 262 7.67 6.21 -11.11
N PRO A 263 8.44 6.81 -12.04
CA PRO A 263 9.23 6.04 -12.99
C PRO A 263 10.41 5.30 -12.36
N GLU A 264 10.81 4.22 -13.03
CA GLU A 264 12.05 3.49 -12.76
C GLU A 264 13.26 4.42 -12.85
N GLY A 265 14.17 4.30 -11.89
CA GLY A 265 15.39 5.09 -11.83
C GLY A 265 15.89 5.33 -10.41
N LYS A 266 16.94 6.14 -10.32
CA LYS A 266 17.49 6.62 -9.05
C LYS A 266 16.79 7.91 -8.64
N TRP A 267 16.40 7.97 -7.38
CA TRP A 267 15.77 9.12 -6.75
C TRP A 267 16.57 9.56 -5.52
N TYR A 268 16.53 10.85 -5.24
CA TYR A 268 17.09 11.46 -4.04
C TYR A 268 16.00 11.69 -2.99
N ILE A 269 16.26 11.27 -1.76
CA ILE A 269 15.36 11.37 -0.61
C ILE A 269 15.66 12.64 0.17
N HIS A 270 14.73 13.59 0.19
CA HIS A 270 14.88 14.82 0.98
C HIS A 270 14.54 14.63 2.46
N ASP A 271 14.77 15.66 3.26
CA ASP A 271 14.38 15.68 4.67
C ASP A 271 12.87 15.60 4.87
N LEU A 272 12.48 15.04 6.01
CA LEU A 272 11.09 14.94 6.43
C LEU A 272 10.50 16.34 6.65
N LEU A 273 9.33 16.58 6.08
CA LEU A 273 8.58 17.83 6.23
C LEU A 273 7.35 17.59 7.11
N TRP A 274 7.29 18.29 8.24
CA TRP A 274 6.16 18.22 9.19
C TRP A 274 5.27 19.45 9.05
N ALA A 275 3.98 19.24 8.77
CA ALA A 275 2.99 20.30 8.67
C ALA A 275 2.47 20.77 10.04
N ASP A 276 2.32 19.83 10.99
CA ASP A 276 1.62 20.06 12.27
C ASP A 276 2.49 19.75 13.51
N GLY A 277 3.77 20.08 13.41
CA GLY A 277 4.75 19.84 14.48
C GLY A 277 5.50 18.51 14.30
N ARG A 278 6.72 18.49 14.83
CA ARG A 278 7.62 17.34 14.70
C ARG A 278 7.01 16.11 15.40
N ASP A 279 7.06 14.96 14.74
CA ASP A 279 6.57 13.68 15.25
C ASP A 279 5.06 13.62 15.53
N ASN A 280 4.29 14.60 15.01
CA ASN A 280 2.84 14.58 15.07
C ASN A 280 2.24 13.87 13.84
N TYR A 281 2.03 12.56 13.97
CA TYR A 281 1.43 11.73 12.92
C TYR A 281 -0.09 11.81 12.86
N ASP A 282 -0.72 12.48 13.83
CA ASP A 282 -2.17 12.65 14.01
C ASP A 282 -2.65 14.06 13.66
N GLY A 283 -1.76 14.84 13.03
CA GLY A 283 -2.08 16.16 12.51
C GLY A 283 -3.12 16.13 11.39
N LYS A 284 -3.42 17.33 10.89
CA LYS A 284 -4.44 17.57 9.89
C LYS A 284 -4.16 16.80 8.61
N ILE A 285 -5.13 15.99 8.20
CA ILE A 285 -5.18 15.36 6.89
C ILE A 285 -5.70 16.39 5.90
N HIS A 286 -4.98 16.60 4.81
CA HIS A 286 -5.38 17.51 3.75
C HIS A 286 -6.25 16.81 2.71
N THR A 287 -7.05 17.58 1.97
CA THR A 287 -8.07 17.07 1.03
C THR A 287 -7.52 16.20 -0.10
N SER A 288 -6.20 16.22 -0.34
CA SER A 288 -5.50 15.34 -1.29
C SER A 288 -5.08 13.99 -0.70
N GLY A 289 -5.46 13.68 0.56
CA GLY A 289 -5.02 12.46 1.25
C GLY A 289 -3.60 12.53 1.81
N ILE A 290 -2.95 13.70 1.71
CA ILE A 290 -1.61 13.93 2.24
C ILE A 290 -1.73 14.25 3.73
N GLY A 291 -1.03 13.46 4.54
CA GLY A 291 -0.99 13.57 5.99
C GLY A 291 -0.10 14.70 6.52
N PRO A 292 0.15 14.72 7.83
CA PRO A 292 0.93 15.77 8.48
C PRO A 292 2.44 15.67 8.25
N VAL A 293 2.90 14.63 7.55
CA VAL A 293 4.32 14.38 7.25
C VAL A 293 4.51 13.84 5.84
N THR A 294 5.48 14.40 5.12
CA THR A 294 5.90 13.96 3.78
C THR A 294 7.42 13.92 3.65
N ILE A 295 7.90 13.14 2.69
CA ILE A 295 9.32 13.04 2.33
C ILE A 295 9.43 13.31 0.81
N PRO A 296 9.88 14.50 0.40
CA PRO A 296 10.02 14.82 -1.02
C PRO A 296 11.08 13.95 -1.72
N LEU A 297 10.84 13.66 -3.00
CA LEU A 297 11.73 12.86 -3.85
C LEU A 297 12.06 13.61 -5.14
N ASP A 298 13.34 13.62 -5.52
CA ASP A 298 13.80 14.14 -6.82
C ASP A 298 14.38 13.03 -7.69
N TYR A 299 13.96 12.99 -8.96
CA TYR A 299 14.49 12.02 -9.91
C TYR A 299 15.91 12.43 -10.37
N ILE A 300 16.84 11.48 -10.35
CA ILE A 300 18.26 11.73 -10.62
C ILE A 300 18.70 11.16 -11.96
N SER A 301 18.44 9.87 -12.23
CA SER A 301 19.02 9.15 -13.37
C SER A 301 18.26 7.83 -13.64
N PRO A 302 18.48 7.12 -14.77
CA PRO A 302 19.49 7.34 -15.82
C PRO A 302 19.17 8.48 -16.79
N ASP A 303 17.88 8.70 -17.07
CA ASP A 303 17.40 9.67 -18.07
C ASP A 303 16.90 10.98 -17.43
N LYS A 304 15.92 11.64 -18.06
CA LYS A 304 15.10 12.69 -17.47
C LYS A 304 13.66 12.19 -17.38
N THR A 305 12.88 12.81 -16.51
CA THR A 305 11.44 12.59 -16.45
C THR A 305 10.68 13.91 -16.47
N ARG A 306 9.41 13.86 -16.88
CA ARG A 306 8.48 14.99 -16.75
C ARG A 306 7.76 14.99 -15.40
N ARG A 307 8.02 13.98 -14.55
CA ARG A 307 7.43 13.87 -13.21
C ARG A 307 8.14 14.80 -12.24
N SER A 308 7.35 15.45 -11.38
CA SER A 308 7.79 16.31 -10.29
C SER A 308 6.80 16.20 -9.14
N ALA A 309 7.11 16.84 -8.00
CA ALA A 309 6.28 16.82 -6.79
C ALA A 309 5.91 15.39 -6.34
N ILE A 310 6.88 14.48 -6.43
CA ILE A 310 6.74 13.11 -5.94
C ILE A 310 7.23 13.08 -4.49
N GLU A 311 6.46 12.44 -3.63
CA GLU A 311 6.77 12.35 -2.20
C GLU A 311 6.48 10.93 -1.67
N ILE A 312 6.97 10.65 -0.46
CA ILE A 312 6.52 9.52 0.36
C ILE A 312 5.61 10.06 1.47
N HIS A 313 4.39 9.55 1.53
CA HIS A 313 3.40 9.92 2.56
C HIS A 313 2.51 8.72 2.89
N ILE A 314 1.78 8.79 4.00
CA ILE A 314 0.73 7.81 4.31
C ILE A 314 -0.45 8.01 3.34
N ASP A 315 -0.99 6.92 2.79
CA ASP A 315 -2.18 6.92 1.92
C ASP A 315 -3.46 7.04 2.77
N TRP A 316 -3.74 8.25 3.29
CA TRP A 316 -4.86 8.48 4.22
C TRP A 316 -6.24 8.36 3.58
N ASN A 317 -6.34 8.53 2.28
CA ASN A 317 -7.58 8.42 1.52
C ASN A 317 -7.76 7.03 0.92
N ARG A 318 -6.93 6.04 1.25
CA ARG A 318 -6.97 4.71 0.62
C ARG A 318 -8.36 4.07 0.56
N THR A 319 -9.19 4.30 1.58
CA THR A 319 -10.55 3.73 1.67
C THR A 319 -11.57 4.45 0.79
N THR A 320 -11.35 5.71 0.43
CA THR A 320 -12.28 6.54 -0.36
C THR A 320 -11.78 6.79 -1.78
N TRP A 321 -10.46 6.94 -1.96
CA TRP A 321 -9.80 7.09 -3.24
C TRP A 321 -8.42 6.40 -3.21
N PRO A 322 -8.38 5.07 -3.44
CA PRO A 322 -7.17 4.25 -3.28
C PRO A 322 -6.04 4.63 -4.22
N GLY A 323 -4.81 4.52 -3.72
CA GLY A 323 -3.60 4.80 -4.47
C GLY A 323 -3.19 6.27 -4.41
N THR A 324 -2.17 6.62 -5.20
CA THR A 324 -1.62 7.97 -5.21
C THR A 324 -1.66 8.55 -6.62
N VAL A 325 -1.36 9.85 -6.76
CA VAL A 325 -1.12 10.47 -8.09
C VAL A 325 0.35 10.25 -8.53
N GLY A 326 0.96 9.15 -8.08
CA GLY A 326 2.33 8.71 -8.39
C GLY A 326 3.34 8.85 -7.26
N CYS A 327 2.95 9.42 -6.12
CA CYS A 327 3.72 9.35 -4.88
C CYS A 327 3.88 7.90 -4.39
N ILE A 328 4.77 7.68 -3.43
CA ILE A 328 4.82 6.42 -2.67
C ILE A 328 3.85 6.53 -1.51
N GLY A 329 2.76 5.76 -1.57
CA GLY A 329 1.72 5.70 -0.55
C GLY A 329 2.01 4.59 0.46
N VAL A 330 2.38 4.96 1.68
CA VAL A 330 2.58 4.02 2.78
C VAL A 330 1.23 3.69 3.42
N TYR A 331 0.98 2.41 3.64
CA TYR A 331 -0.34 1.94 4.04
C TYR A 331 -0.72 2.21 5.49
N THR A 332 0.26 2.29 6.37
CA THR A 332 0.00 2.43 7.81
C THR A 332 0.92 3.46 8.45
N LYS A 333 0.44 4.02 9.56
CA LYS A 333 1.26 4.91 10.37
C LYS A 333 2.47 4.19 10.97
N ALA A 334 2.35 2.92 11.39
CA ALA A 334 3.51 2.17 11.89
C ALA A 334 4.57 1.93 10.81
N ASP A 335 4.19 1.56 9.60
CA ASP A 335 5.14 1.39 8.50
C ASP A 335 5.82 2.72 8.15
N TYR A 336 5.06 3.82 8.20
CA TYR A 336 5.65 5.13 8.00
C TYR A 336 6.61 5.49 9.14
N LYS A 337 6.28 5.22 10.40
CA LYS A 337 7.19 5.38 11.55
C LYS A 337 8.46 4.51 11.39
N ARG A 338 8.34 3.28 10.89
CA ARG A 338 9.49 2.41 10.56
C ARG A 338 10.39 3.05 9.51
N LEU A 339 9.82 3.56 8.42
CA LEU A 339 10.55 4.31 7.40
C LEU A 339 11.26 5.55 7.99
N VAL A 340 10.55 6.35 8.80
CA VAL A 340 11.15 7.51 9.48
C VAL A 340 12.33 7.09 10.37
N ASN A 341 12.21 5.97 11.07
CA ASN A 341 13.31 5.45 11.90
C ASN A 341 14.51 5.01 11.07
N TRP A 342 14.32 4.32 9.94
CA TRP A 342 15.42 3.96 9.04
C TRP A 342 16.18 5.21 8.54
N LEU A 343 15.46 6.26 8.14
CA LEU A 343 16.05 7.52 7.66
C LEU A 343 16.74 8.34 8.77
N ARG A 344 16.31 8.18 10.02
CA ARG A 344 16.95 8.82 11.19
C ARG A 344 18.16 8.07 11.69
N GLU A 345 18.14 6.74 11.59
CA GLU A 345 19.27 5.89 11.93
C GLU A 345 20.48 6.24 11.07
N ILE A 346 20.24 6.54 9.78
CA ILE A 346 21.27 6.84 8.79
C ILE A 346 20.88 8.11 8.01
N PRO A 347 21.12 9.32 8.57
CA PRO A 347 20.73 10.59 7.95
C PRO A 347 21.35 10.86 6.57
N GLU A 348 22.45 10.18 6.23
CA GLU A 348 23.12 10.22 4.93
C GLU A 348 22.52 9.27 3.89
N MET A 349 21.61 8.36 4.29
CA MET A 349 20.90 7.48 3.36
C MET A 349 19.90 8.28 2.53
N ARG A 350 20.37 8.76 1.38
CA ARG A 350 19.59 9.64 0.47
C ARG A 350 19.22 9.00 -0.86
N ASP A 351 19.64 7.76 -1.07
CA ASP A 351 19.40 7.06 -2.33
C ASP A 351 18.17 6.15 -2.24
N LEU A 352 17.24 6.35 -3.17
CA LEU A 352 16.13 5.45 -3.45
C LEU A 352 16.27 4.90 -4.87
N PHE A 353 16.31 3.58 -5.00
CA PHE A 353 16.34 2.88 -6.28
C PHE A 353 14.95 2.31 -6.58
N VAL A 354 14.28 2.89 -7.57
CA VAL A 354 12.99 2.41 -8.04
C VAL A 354 13.25 1.45 -9.19
N ASP A 355 12.96 0.17 -8.97
CA ASP A 355 13.23 -0.92 -9.92
C ASP A 355 11.96 -1.68 -10.26
N TRP A 356 11.48 -1.46 -11.48
CA TRP A 356 10.30 -2.11 -12.03
C TRP A 356 10.64 -3.33 -12.88
N GLY A 357 11.92 -3.71 -12.95
CA GLY A 357 12.40 -4.79 -13.83
C GLY A 357 12.45 -4.40 -15.31
N LEU A 358 12.47 -3.11 -15.63
CA LEU A 358 12.54 -2.61 -17.02
C LEU A 358 13.98 -2.48 -17.53
N GLY A 359 14.96 -2.79 -16.69
CA GLY A 359 16.38 -2.91 -17.05
C GLY A 359 17.13 -1.57 -17.13
N THR A 360 16.56 -0.49 -16.61
CA THR A 360 17.16 0.86 -16.62
C THR A 360 17.50 1.40 -15.24
N CYS A 361 17.03 0.77 -14.16
CA CYS A 361 17.39 1.16 -12.80
C CYS A 361 18.92 1.09 -12.60
N PRO A 362 19.57 2.20 -12.20
CA PRO A 362 20.99 2.18 -11.87
C PRO A 362 21.26 1.21 -10.72
N GLN A 363 22.47 0.64 -10.70
CA GLN A 363 22.90 -0.21 -9.58
C GLN A 363 23.22 0.66 -8.35
N PRO A 364 22.96 0.15 -7.13
CA PRO A 364 23.19 0.86 -5.87
C PRO A 364 24.58 1.48 -5.65
#